data_AF-A0A5Q4T5P4-F1
#
_entry.id   AF-A0A5Q4T5P4-F1
#
_cell.length_a   1.000
_cell.length_b   1.000
_cell.length_c   1.000
_cell.angle_alpha   90.00
_cell.angle_beta   90.00
_cell.angle_gamma   90.00
#
_symmetry.space_group_name_H-M   'P 1'
#
loop_
_entity.id
_entity.type
_entity.pdbx_description
1 polymer ?
#
loop_
_entity_poly.entity_id
_entity_poly.type
_entity_poly.pdbx_seq_one_letter_code
_entity_poly.pdbx_strand_id
1 'polypeptide(L)'
;MEWLSPENVVAVTTALLGVLVSCGVLWYERRVPRRRRIGYRVQMDTAIGSSVRAGRPNFRLGLFNEAPEMADATLVLLRIENDGSQSIAGDDYTGREIHGLSAEFTGRTVRAIAVTQPRGAEHLMDHFTAAAGMRHSGAVIHLPRVPLNQGQHFKLLVLLTGGPVGGDITVTGGIRDGDVLPNRAVPTDERLPLFSRAARLVTVLLTVCVVALATIIVARDDDRPPMGCATGTVTLTGSTAFEPVLTELAEKYEKDCEGSTVEVDAHGSNAGIRALADAGAAAKGGSPAVIALADGPKPGGHPALREHRVAVSVFTLVVNDAVPLRDLSLDDVRRLYRGEITNWRQLDGVTDLPVRLVSRDANSGTREVLQRRVLHRNEPANSSRDCVTKDDPDAPVVRCELDSTRQVLAAVAGHEGAIGYSELRAGDDLPGLHRLTIDGEAPSVDTIDTGDYPYREIEYAYTYGRPPADSLVSSFLAYMSRGGGQDVITTHGHLPCATPRGLRICGEDSP
;
A
#
# COMPACT_ATOMS: atom_id res chain seq x y z
N MET A 1 8.60 9.80 -19.95
CA MET A 1 9.83 9.75 -19.13
C MET A 1 9.72 10.84 -18.07
N GLU A 2 9.05 10.56 -16.95
CA GLU A 2 8.90 11.49 -15.83
C GLU A 2 9.62 10.94 -14.60
N TRP A 3 10.93 10.69 -14.71
CA TRP A 3 11.71 10.18 -13.58
C TRP A 3 12.02 11.28 -12.54
N LEU A 4 11.82 12.55 -12.91
CA LEU A 4 12.00 13.74 -12.07
C LEU A 4 10.69 14.17 -11.40
N SER A 5 9.86 13.23 -10.94
CA SER A 5 8.79 13.63 -10.02
C SER A 5 9.43 14.13 -8.71
N PRO A 6 8.83 15.14 -8.03
CA PRO A 6 9.31 15.62 -6.72
C PRO A 6 9.53 14.47 -5.74
N GLU A 7 8.81 13.37 -5.92
CA GLU A 7 8.78 12.18 -5.08
C GLU A 7 10.02 11.31 -5.30
N ASN A 8 10.39 11.09 -6.56
CA ASN A 8 11.64 10.40 -6.89
C ASN A 8 12.84 11.22 -6.42
N VAL A 9 12.77 12.55 -6.53
CA VAL A 9 13.81 13.44 -6.02
C VAL A 9 13.92 13.30 -4.50
N VAL A 10 12.80 13.33 -3.75
CA VAL A 10 12.82 13.16 -2.30
C VAL A 10 13.28 11.77 -1.88
N ALA A 11 12.81 10.70 -2.54
CA ALA A 11 13.20 9.32 -2.23
C ALA A 11 14.70 9.08 -2.47
N VAL A 12 15.22 9.53 -3.62
CA VAL A 12 16.65 9.43 -3.96
C VAL A 12 17.48 10.27 -3.00
N THR A 13 17.02 11.48 -2.65
CA THR A 13 17.73 12.35 -1.69
C THR A 13 17.80 11.72 -0.31
N THR A 14 16.72 11.10 0.16
CA THR A 14 16.67 10.46 1.49
C THR A 14 17.54 9.21 1.55
N ALA A 15 17.53 8.39 0.48
CA ALA A 15 18.41 7.23 0.35
C ALA A 15 19.89 7.64 0.31
N LEU A 16 20.23 8.68 -0.46
CA LEU A 16 21.57 9.26 -0.49
C LEU A 16 22.01 9.77 0.88
N LEU A 17 21.11 10.43 1.62
CA LEU A 17 21.41 10.92 2.96
C LEU A 17 21.74 9.77 3.92
N GLY A 18 20.97 8.67 3.88
CA GLY A 18 21.23 7.47 4.70
C GLY A 18 22.59 6.83 4.40
N VAL A 19 22.96 6.74 3.12
CA VAL A 19 24.29 6.24 2.69
C VAL A 19 25.40 7.18 3.15
N LEU A 20 25.22 8.50 2.99
CA LEU A 20 26.20 9.50 3.42
C LEU A 20 26.45 9.48 4.93
N VAL A 21 25.40 9.31 5.74
CA VAL A 21 25.53 9.16 7.20
C VAL A 21 26.31 7.91 7.56
N SER A 22 26.01 6.78 6.93
CA SER A 22 26.70 5.50 7.18
C SER A 22 28.19 5.57 6.80
N CYS A 23 28.50 6.18 5.64
CA CYS A 23 29.87 6.46 5.21
C CYS A 23 30.58 7.44 6.15
N GLY A 24 29.88 8.45 6.66
CA GLY A 24 30.40 9.43 7.61
C GLY A 24 30.81 8.78 8.94
N VAL A 25 30.02 7.83 9.45
CA VAL A 25 30.35 7.06 10.66
C VAL A 25 31.60 6.20 10.43
N LEU A 26 31.66 5.45 9.32
CA LEU A 26 32.83 4.65 8.97
C LEU A 26 34.09 5.49 8.77
N TRP A 27 33.95 6.67 8.17
CA TRP A 27 35.04 7.62 8.00
C TRP A 27 35.51 8.17 9.34
N TYR A 28 34.58 8.54 10.23
CA TYR A 28 34.88 9.01 11.58
C TYR A 28 35.61 7.93 12.39
N GLU A 29 35.11 6.70 12.44
CA GLU A 29 35.81 5.61 13.15
C GLU A 29 37.20 5.31 12.60
N ARG A 30 37.42 5.45 11.29
CA ARG A 30 38.75 5.29 10.67
C ARG A 30 39.68 6.48 10.88
N ARG A 31 39.14 7.69 11.06
CA ARG A 31 39.92 8.94 11.15
C ARG A 31 40.09 9.46 12.58
N VAL A 32 39.28 9.02 13.54
CA VAL A 32 39.51 9.37 14.96
C VAL A 32 40.83 8.73 15.38
N PRO A 33 41.86 9.53 15.70
CA PRO A 33 43.19 9.01 15.93
C PRO A 33 43.18 8.11 17.16
N ARG A 34 43.55 6.84 16.97
CA ARG A 34 43.91 5.95 18.07
C ARG A 34 45.17 6.54 18.72
N ARG A 35 45.05 7.08 19.94
CA ARG A 35 46.16 7.77 20.62
C ARG A 35 46.61 6.96 21.84
N ARG A 36 47.92 6.91 22.05
CA ARG A 36 48.53 6.51 23.32
C ARG A 36 48.36 7.66 24.31
N ARG A 37 47.90 7.38 25.53
CA ARG A 37 47.68 8.42 26.53
C ARG A 37 47.92 7.88 27.93
N ILE A 38 48.76 8.56 28.70
CA ILE A 38 48.92 8.28 30.12
C ILE A 38 48.11 9.30 30.90
N GLY A 39 47.13 8.80 31.64
CA GLY A 39 46.39 9.57 32.64
C GLY A 39 47.02 9.40 34.01
N TYR A 40 47.04 10.48 34.81
CA TYR A 40 47.36 10.38 36.23
C TYR A 40 46.36 11.14 37.08
N ARG A 41 46.08 10.63 38.28
CA ARG A 41 45.18 11.29 39.24
C ARG A 41 45.53 10.97 40.68
N VAL A 42 45.38 11.99 41.53
CA VAL A 42 45.53 11.87 42.98
C VAL A 42 44.23 11.29 43.54
N GLN A 43 44.27 10.04 44.03
CA GLN A 43 43.12 9.37 44.63
C GLN A 43 42.96 9.69 46.11
N MET A 44 44.07 10.02 46.77
CA MET A 44 44.11 10.38 48.18
C MET A 44 45.30 11.32 48.40
N ASP A 45 45.10 12.37 49.17
CA ASP A 45 46.15 13.22 49.72
C ASP A 45 45.72 13.62 51.13
N THR A 46 46.36 13.06 52.15
CA THR A 46 45.94 13.23 53.54
C THR A 46 47.13 13.41 54.47
N ALA A 47 46.94 14.16 55.56
CA ALA A 47 47.97 14.31 56.58
C ALA A 47 47.99 13.06 57.49
N ILE A 48 49.17 12.49 57.69
CA ILE A 48 49.45 11.51 58.75
C ILE A 48 49.90 12.31 59.98
N GLY A 49 49.00 13.12 60.57
CA GLY A 49 49.34 13.93 61.74
C GLY A 49 48.53 15.21 61.94
N SER A 50 48.94 16.03 62.91
CA SER A 50 48.44 17.40 63.08
C SER A 50 49.16 18.31 62.10
N SER A 51 48.53 18.63 60.98
CA SER A 51 48.98 19.76 60.18
C SER A 51 48.72 21.04 60.99
N VAL A 52 49.73 21.52 61.72
CA VAL A 52 49.63 22.72 62.58
C VAL A 52 49.12 23.95 61.80
N ARG A 53 49.24 23.94 60.46
CA ARG A 53 48.76 25.00 59.56
C ARG A 53 47.30 24.85 59.06
N ALA A 54 46.64 23.69 59.19
CA ALA A 54 45.27 23.48 58.68
C ALA A 54 44.17 23.45 59.77
N GLY A 55 44.51 23.72 61.02
CA GLY A 55 43.54 24.02 62.09
C GLY A 55 42.61 22.87 62.54
N ARG A 56 42.82 21.63 62.11
CA ARG A 56 42.01 20.47 62.53
C ARG A 56 42.88 19.41 63.23
N PRO A 57 42.67 19.10 64.52
CA PRO A 57 43.40 18.06 65.20
C PRO A 57 42.91 16.66 64.77
N ASN A 58 43.80 15.84 64.21
CA ASN A 58 43.54 14.42 63.96
C ASN A 58 43.91 13.59 65.20
N PHE A 59 43.07 12.62 65.58
CA PHE A 59 43.30 11.72 66.71
C PHE A 59 44.49 10.78 66.44
N ARG A 60 45.40 10.63 67.42
CA ARG A 60 46.60 9.78 67.31
C ARG A 60 46.58 8.65 68.33
N LEU A 61 46.90 7.44 67.87
CA LEU A 61 47.17 6.27 68.71
C LEU A 61 48.24 5.40 68.01
N GLY A 62 49.35 5.07 68.70
CA GLY A 62 50.46 4.25 68.16
C GLY A 62 51.79 4.99 67.94
N LEU A 63 52.71 4.37 67.19
CA LEU A 63 54.13 4.77 67.01
C LEU A 63 54.36 6.12 66.29
N PHE A 64 53.30 6.87 65.95
CA PHE A 64 53.36 8.11 65.16
C PHE A 64 54.05 9.29 65.88
N ASN A 65 54.30 9.17 67.18
CA ASN A 65 55.00 10.18 67.98
C ASN A 65 56.49 9.84 68.21
N GLU A 66 56.98 8.70 67.72
CA GLU A 66 58.33 8.19 68.01
C GLU A 66 59.38 8.61 66.96
N ALA A 67 58.96 9.20 65.84
CA ALA A 67 59.83 9.72 64.79
C ALA A 67 59.62 11.25 64.63
N PRO A 68 60.50 12.11 65.18
CA PRO A 68 60.38 13.57 65.10
C PRO A 68 60.31 14.12 63.67
N GLU A 69 60.91 13.42 62.71
CA GLU A 69 60.95 13.80 61.29
C GLU A 69 59.62 13.60 60.55
N MET A 70 58.60 13.05 61.22
CA MET A 70 57.29 12.70 60.65
C MET A 70 56.14 13.59 61.12
N ALA A 71 56.45 14.67 61.85
CA ALA A 71 55.43 15.53 62.47
C ALA A 71 54.46 16.19 61.47
N ASP A 72 54.91 16.41 60.23
CA ASP A 72 54.18 17.02 59.12
C ASP A 72 53.97 16.06 57.94
N ALA A 73 54.02 14.74 58.20
CA ALA A 73 53.91 13.74 57.16
C ALA A 73 52.55 13.77 56.44
N THR A 74 52.57 13.58 55.13
CA THR A 74 51.39 13.41 54.28
C THR A 74 51.51 12.12 53.48
N LEU A 75 50.37 11.50 53.18
CA LEU A 75 50.25 10.30 52.39
C LEU A 75 49.47 10.60 51.12
N VAL A 76 50.09 10.31 49.99
CA VAL A 76 49.47 10.49 48.67
C VAL A 76 49.31 9.14 47.99
N LEU A 77 48.13 8.86 47.45
CA LEU A 77 47.89 7.75 46.54
C LEU A 77 47.72 8.30 45.11
N LEU A 78 48.77 8.21 44.30
CA LEU A 78 48.77 8.65 42.91
C LEU A 78 48.52 7.44 42.00
N ARG A 79 47.43 7.47 41.23
CA ARG A 79 47.14 6.44 40.20
C ARG A 79 47.65 6.91 38.86
N ILE A 80 48.34 6.03 38.14
CA ILE A 80 48.82 6.24 36.77
C ILE A 80 48.23 5.12 35.90
N GLU A 81 47.61 5.49 34.77
CA GLU A 81 46.82 4.59 33.94
C GLU A 81 46.97 4.88 32.44
N ASN A 82 46.74 3.86 31.60
CA ASN A 82 46.61 4.05 30.16
C ASN A 82 45.15 4.37 29.80
N ASP A 83 44.88 5.66 29.64
CA ASP A 83 43.59 6.23 29.22
C ASP A 83 43.42 6.27 27.68
N GLY A 84 44.42 5.79 26.94
CA GLY A 84 44.42 5.73 25.48
C GLY A 84 43.69 4.51 24.93
N SER A 85 43.49 4.50 23.61
CA SER A 85 42.93 3.35 22.87
C SER A 85 44.00 2.42 22.30
N GLN A 86 45.27 2.64 22.65
CA GLN A 86 46.42 1.83 22.23
C GLN A 86 47.24 1.40 23.45
N SER A 87 47.86 0.23 23.38
CA SER A 87 48.88 -0.20 24.35
C SER A 87 50.11 0.70 24.29
N ILE A 88 50.76 0.89 25.43
CA ILE A 88 52.00 1.63 25.57
C ILE A 88 53.11 0.61 25.83
N ALA A 89 54.12 0.56 24.97
CA ALA A 89 55.31 -0.27 25.14
C ALA A 89 56.45 0.51 25.81
N GLY A 90 57.48 -0.20 26.29
CA GLY A 90 58.66 0.44 26.89
C GLY A 90 59.37 1.42 25.94
N ASP A 91 59.39 1.13 24.64
CA ASP A 91 60.01 1.98 23.62
C ASP A 91 59.15 3.18 23.20
N ASP A 92 57.91 3.28 23.69
CA ASP A 92 57.03 4.42 23.44
C ASP A 92 57.35 5.61 24.35
N TYR A 93 58.09 5.40 25.44
CA TYR A 93 58.61 6.48 26.27
C TYR A 93 59.75 7.20 25.54
N THR A 94 59.59 8.49 25.26
CA THR A 94 60.53 9.26 24.43
C THR A 94 61.69 9.87 25.20
N GLY A 95 61.69 9.77 26.53
CA GLY A 95 62.79 10.22 27.37
C GLY A 95 64.10 9.51 27.01
N ARG A 96 65.23 10.24 27.06
CA ARG A 96 66.56 9.63 26.88
C ARG A 96 67.10 8.99 28.16
N GLU A 97 66.51 9.31 29.29
CA GLU A 97 66.88 8.75 30.58
C GLU A 97 66.36 7.31 30.75
N ILE A 98 66.94 6.60 31.70
CA ILE A 98 66.56 5.22 32.04
C ILE A 98 65.08 5.17 32.49
N HIS A 99 64.62 6.22 33.18
CA HIS A 99 63.25 6.36 33.65
C HIS A 99 62.31 6.88 32.55
N GLY A 100 61.03 6.52 32.62
CA GLY A 100 60.00 6.90 31.64
C GLY A 100 59.21 8.16 32.02
N LEU A 101 58.82 8.30 33.28
CA LEU A 101 58.03 9.43 33.79
C LEU A 101 58.66 10.00 35.06
N SER A 102 58.39 11.27 35.35
CA SER A 102 58.76 11.92 36.61
C SER A 102 57.53 12.48 37.30
N ALA A 103 57.27 12.05 38.54
CA ALA A 103 56.20 12.58 39.37
C ALA A 103 56.80 13.54 40.41
N GLU A 104 56.46 14.82 40.31
CA GLU A 104 56.91 15.88 41.20
C GLU A 104 55.81 16.26 42.20
N PHE A 105 56.17 16.33 43.48
CA PHE A 105 55.30 16.69 44.60
C PHE A 105 55.72 18.07 45.14
N THR A 106 55.21 19.14 44.53
CA THR A 106 55.69 20.51 44.75
C THR A 106 55.64 20.90 46.23
N GLY A 107 56.78 21.38 46.76
CA GLY A 107 56.89 21.82 48.15
C GLY A 107 56.91 20.71 49.20
N ARG A 108 57.01 19.43 48.78
CA ARG A 108 57.12 18.27 49.68
C ARG A 108 58.34 17.42 49.35
N THR A 109 58.83 16.66 50.32
CA THR A 109 59.96 15.74 50.18
C THR A 109 59.50 14.29 50.29
N VAL A 110 59.91 13.45 49.35
CA VAL A 110 59.59 12.01 49.31
C VAL A 110 60.45 11.25 50.32
N ARG A 111 59.79 10.52 51.22
CA ARG A 111 60.41 9.67 52.25
C ARG A 111 60.32 8.18 51.94
N ALA A 112 59.17 7.72 51.47
CA ALA A 112 58.96 6.34 51.11
C ALA A 112 57.94 6.20 49.99
N ILE A 113 58.04 5.12 49.23
CA ILE A 113 57.16 4.81 48.10
C ILE A 113 56.82 3.32 48.17
N ALA A 114 55.53 3.00 48.04
CA ALA A 114 55.07 1.65 47.77
C ALA A 114 54.25 1.65 46.48
N VAL A 115 54.51 0.68 45.60
CA VAL A 115 53.77 0.52 44.35
C VAL A 115 52.75 -0.59 44.51
N THR A 116 51.54 -0.38 43.99
CA THR A 116 50.46 -1.38 44.01
C THR A 116 49.78 -1.47 42.65
N GLN A 117 49.22 -2.64 42.34
CA GLN A 117 48.57 -2.96 41.07
C GLN A 117 47.21 -3.64 41.31
N PRO A 118 46.28 -3.56 40.35
CA PRO A 118 45.07 -4.38 40.37
C PRO A 118 45.40 -5.88 40.20
N ARG A 119 44.48 -6.75 40.64
CA ARG A 119 44.55 -8.20 40.40
C ARG A 119 44.63 -8.47 38.88
N GLY A 120 45.51 -9.38 38.45
CA GLY A 120 45.72 -9.72 37.04
C GLY A 120 46.74 -8.84 36.31
N ALA A 121 47.38 -7.88 36.99
CA ALA A 121 48.45 -7.03 36.44
C ALA A 121 49.77 -7.21 37.20
N GLU A 122 50.01 -8.40 37.76
CA GLU A 122 51.17 -8.70 38.62
C GLU A 122 52.51 -8.48 37.90
N HIS A 123 52.56 -8.76 36.59
CA HIS A 123 53.73 -8.54 35.72
C HIS A 123 54.23 -7.09 35.70
N LEU A 124 53.38 -6.11 36.06
CA LEU A 124 53.81 -4.71 36.11
C LEU A 124 54.87 -4.48 37.20
N MET A 125 54.89 -5.30 38.26
CA MET A 125 55.81 -5.12 39.40
C MET A 125 57.28 -5.34 39.04
N ASP A 126 57.55 -6.19 38.05
CA ASP A 126 58.91 -6.52 37.60
C ASP A 126 59.65 -5.27 37.05
N HIS A 127 58.89 -4.24 36.66
CA HIS A 127 59.46 -2.99 36.16
C HIS A 127 59.91 -2.03 37.27
N PHE A 128 59.47 -2.18 38.52
CA PHE A 128 59.75 -1.24 39.62
C PHE A 128 61.03 -1.61 40.39
N THR A 129 62.16 -1.53 39.69
CA THR A 129 63.49 -1.77 40.27
C THR A 129 64.41 -0.57 40.09
N ALA A 130 65.43 -0.46 40.95
CA ALA A 130 66.46 0.58 40.80
C ALA A 130 67.19 0.49 39.45
N ALA A 131 67.42 -0.73 38.95
CA ALA A 131 68.03 -0.98 37.65
C ALA A 131 67.16 -0.49 36.47
N ALA A 132 65.83 -0.54 36.61
CA ALA A 132 64.88 -0.01 35.64
C ALA A 132 64.65 1.50 35.75
N GLY A 133 65.39 2.20 36.62
CA GLY A 133 65.34 3.65 36.78
C GLY A 133 64.41 4.15 37.88
N MET A 134 63.84 3.26 38.70
CA MET A 134 63.04 3.65 39.86
C MET A 134 63.93 4.28 40.94
N ARG A 135 63.72 5.56 41.24
CA ARG A 135 64.45 6.27 42.30
C ARG A 135 63.67 7.51 42.74
N HIS A 136 63.98 8.06 43.91
CA HIS A 136 63.45 9.35 44.33
C HIS A 136 64.58 10.28 44.76
N SER A 137 64.36 11.59 44.59
CA SER A 137 65.30 12.63 45.01
C SER A 137 64.51 13.89 45.35
N GLY A 138 64.60 14.35 46.60
CA GLY A 138 63.84 15.50 47.08
C GLY A 138 62.33 15.32 46.86
N ALA A 139 61.75 16.18 46.02
CA ALA A 139 60.32 16.20 45.69
C ALA A 139 59.91 15.29 44.52
N VAL A 140 60.86 14.64 43.84
CA VAL A 140 60.63 13.97 42.56
C VAL A 140 60.80 12.46 42.69
N ILE A 141 59.87 11.72 42.11
CA ILE A 141 59.95 10.27 41.88
C ILE A 141 60.19 10.03 40.40
N HIS A 142 61.31 9.38 40.07
CA HIS A 142 61.59 8.89 38.73
C HIS A 142 61.00 7.48 38.59
N LEU A 143 60.06 7.34 37.67
CA LEU A 143 59.32 6.10 37.41
C LEU A 143 59.91 5.37 36.20
N PRO A 144 60.09 4.05 36.26
CA PRO A 144 60.59 3.24 35.15
C PRO A 144 59.64 3.31 33.94
N ARG A 145 60.11 2.84 32.80
CA ARG A 145 59.27 2.65 31.60
C ARG A 145 58.40 1.42 31.80
N VAL A 146 57.12 1.62 32.11
CA VAL A 146 56.17 0.53 32.42
C VAL A 146 55.25 0.31 31.22
N PRO A 147 55.31 -0.84 30.54
CA PRO A 147 54.34 -1.17 29.51
C PRO A 147 52.92 -1.24 30.10
N LEU A 148 51.95 -0.62 29.43
CA LEU A 148 50.56 -0.59 29.89
C LEU A 148 49.60 -0.90 28.73
N ASN A 149 48.87 -2.00 28.82
CA ASN A 149 47.74 -2.27 27.95
C ASN A 149 46.59 -1.30 28.23
N GLN A 150 45.63 -1.24 27.31
CA GLN A 150 44.46 -0.37 27.43
C GLN A 150 43.73 -0.62 28.78
N GLY A 151 43.54 0.45 29.56
CA GLY A 151 42.86 0.40 30.86
C GLY A 151 43.69 -0.17 32.04
N GLN A 152 44.92 -0.64 31.80
CA GLN A 152 45.81 -1.03 32.89
C GLN A 152 46.31 0.20 33.67
N HIS A 153 46.56 -0.01 34.96
CA HIS A 153 47.02 1.04 35.87
C HIS A 153 47.87 0.46 37.01
N PHE A 154 48.66 1.33 37.62
CA PHE A 154 49.30 1.08 38.91
C PHE A 154 49.13 2.31 39.81
N LYS A 155 49.37 2.15 41.11
CA LYS A 155 49.27 3.23 42.09
C LYS A 155 50.55 3.34 42.90
N LEU A 156 50.92 4.57 43.18
CA LEU A 156 52.03 4.94 44.05
C LEU A 156 51.44 5.44 45.36
N LEU A 157 51.70 4.71 46.44
CA LEU A 157 51.48 5.18 47.79
C LEU A 157 52.77 5.85 48.26
N VAL A 158 52.73 7.17 48.39
CA VAL A 158 53.91 8.00 48.63
C VAL A 158 53.79 8.68 49.99
N LEU A 159 54.80 8.45 50.83
CA LEU A 159 54.97 9.12 52.11
C LEU A 159 55.84 10.36 51.90
N LEU A 160 55.31 11.52 52.28
CA LEU A 160 55.87 12.84 52.02
C LEU A 160 56.02 13.64 53.33
N THR A 161 56.97 14.55 53.42
CA THR A 161 57.13 15.51 54.55
C THR A 161 57.42 16.92 54.02
N GLY A 162 57.29 17.97 54.84
CA GLY A 162 57.75 19.34 54.53
C GLY A 162 56.70 20.31 53.98
N GLY A 163 55.52 19.84 53.52
CA GLY A 163 54.51 20.69 52.87
C GLY A 163 53.06 20.29 53.16
N PRO A 164 52.08 21.20 52.95
CA PRO A 164 50.68 20.98 53.31
C PRO A 164 49.97 20.02 52.35
N VAL A 165 48.89 19.37 52.80
CA VAL A 165 47.91 18.62 51.97
C VAL A 165 47.35 19.52 50.85
N GLY A 166 47.07 18.97 49.68
CA GLY A 166 46.58 19.70 48.50
C GLY A 166 47.65 20.47 47.73
N GLY A 167 48.92 20.07 47.85
CA GLY A 167 50.01 20.63 47.06
C GLY A 167 49.98 20.07 45.63
N ASP A 168 50.46 20.86 44.67
CA ASP A 168 50.44 20.46 43.27
C ASP A 168 51.29 19.23 43.02
N ILE A 169 50.71 18.26 42.30
CA ILE A 169 51.39 17.03 41.87
C ILE A 169 51.33 16.98 40.35
N THR A 170 52.52 16.97 39.74
CA THR A 170 52.65 16.96 38.27
C THR A 170 53.40 15.71 37.84
N VAL A 171 52.85 14.97 36.89
CA VAL A 171 53.55 13.87 36.24
C VAL A 171 53.95 14.33 34.84
N THR A 172 55.25 14.30 34.58
CA THR A 172 55.84 14.72 33.31
C THR A 172 56.54 13.54 32.65
N GLY A 173 56.64 13.59 31.33
CA GLY A 173 57.27 12.57 30.51
C GLY A 173 56.73 12.63 29.08
N GLY A 174 57.50 12.10 28.13
CA GLY A 174 57.09 12.10 26.72
C GLY A 174 56.67 10.70 26.27
N ILE A 175 55.58 10.64 25.50
CA ILE A 175 55.07 9.42 24.86
C ILE A 175 55.03 9.64 23.35
N ARG A 176 55.52 8.66 22.58
CA ARG A 176 55.54 8.72 21.12
C ARG A 176 54.11 8.75 20.60
N ASP A 177 53.78 9.81 19.86
CA ASP A 177 52.44 10.06 19.31
C ASP A 177 51.33 10.08 20.38
N GLY A 178 51.68 10.54 21.59
CA GLY A 178 50.79 10.55 22.76
C GLY A 178 51.13 11.62 23.79
N ASP A 179 50.28 11.73 24.80
CA ASP A 179 50.37 12.77 25.84
C ASP A 179 50.28 12.19 27.25
N VAL A 180 50.90 12.88 28.22
CA VAL A 180 50.75 12.63 29.67
C VAL A 180 49.91 13.77 30.24
N LEU A 181 48.72 13.47 30.79
CA LEU A 181 47.77 14.49 31.21
C LEU A 181 47.12 14.15 32.55
N PRO A 182 46.78 15.15 33.39
CA PRO A 182 45.99 14.93 34.59
C PRO A 182 44.58 14.46 34.19
N ASN A 183 44.12 13.35 34.78
CA ASN A 183 42.77 12.82 34.58
C ASN A 183 41.86 13.33 35.70
N ARG A 184 40.80 14.10 35.37
CA ARG A 184 39.78 14.49 36.35
C ARG A 184 38.86 13.30 36.61
N ALA A 185 38.75 12.87 37.86
CA ALA A 185 37.83 11.79 38.22
C ALA A 185 36.39 12.20 37.86
N VAL A 186 35.73 11.38 37.04
CA VAL A 186 34.27 11.39 36.92
C VAL A 186 33.72 10.94 38.29
N PRO A 187 32.83 11.71 38.96
CA PRO A 187 32.22 11.32 40.22
C PRO A 187 31.53 9.96 40.10
N THR A 188 31.49 9.19 41.19
CA THR A 188 30.96 7.81 41.23
C THR A 188 29.49 7.67 40.80
N ASP A 189 28.75 8.79 40.71
CA ASP A 189 27.32 8.84 40.35
C ASP A 189 27.01 9.31 38.92
N GLU A 190 28.01 9.62 38.09
CA GLU A 190 27.75 9.97 36.69
C GLU A 190 27.62 8.71 35.82
N ARG A 191 26.37 8.35 35.47
CA ARG A 191 26.11 7.36 34.42
C ARG A 191 26.70 7.89 33.11
N LEU A 192 27.76 7.25 32.63
CA LEU A 192 28.33 7.51 31.32
C LEU A 192 27.20 7.47 30.27
N PRO A 193 27.07 8.49 29.40
CA PRO A 193 26.07 8.43 28.35
C PRO A 193 26.39 7.24 27.45
N LEU A 194 25.44 6.31 27.32
CA LEU A 194 25.54 5.10 26.50
C LEU A 194 25.92 5.38 25.03
N PHE A 195 25.71 6.62 24.58
CA PHE A 195 26.05 7.09 23.24
C PHE A 195 26.80 8.42 23.26
N SER A 196 27.87 8.48 22.46
CA SER A 196 28.62 9.71 22.17
C SER A 196 27.68 10.79 21.59
N ARG A 197 28.07 12.07 21.67
CA ARG A 197 27.26 13.18 21.09
C ARG A 197 27.03 12.97 19.58
N ALA A 198 28.03 12.43 18.88
CA ALA A 198 27.92 12.08 17.47
C ALA A 198 26.93 10.93 17.24
N ALA A 199 26.99 9.86 18.05
CA ALA A 199 26.04 8.76 17.95
C ALA A 199 24.60 9.21 18.22
N ARG A 200 24.37 10.10 19.19
CA ARG A 200 23.04 10.70 19.45
C ARG A 200 22.51 11.49 18.25
N LEU A 201 23.34 12.32 17.61
CA LEU A 201 22.94 13.06 16.42
C LEU A 201 22.55 12.14 15.26
N VAL A 202 23.35 11.08 15.04
CA VAL A 202 23.08 10.08 14.00
C VAL A 202 21.77 9.33 14.27
N THR A 203 21.53 8.88 15.52
CA THR A 203 20.29 8.20 15.88
C THR A 203 19.07 9.10 15.67
N VAL A 204 19.14 10.37 16.09
CA VAL A 204 18.04 11.33 15.89
C VAL A 204 17.74 11.53 14.41
N LEU A 205 18.76 11.75 13.59
CA LEU A 205 18.59 11.96 12.15
C LEU A 205 17.98 10.74 11.45
N LEU A 206 18.42 9.53 11.82
CA LEU A 206 17.85 8.27 11.32
C LEU A 206 16.38 8.11 11.73
N THR A 207 16.04 8.38 12.99
CA THR A 207 14.65 8.30 13.46
C THR A 207 13.74 9.29 12.75
N VAL A 208 14.21 10.51 12.47
CA VAL A 208 13.45 11.51 11.70
C VAL A 208 13.23 11.03 10.26
N CYS A 209 14.24 10.44 9.62
CA CYS A 209 14.10 9.89 8.27
C CYS A 209 13.09 8.73 8.23
N VAL A 210 13.16 7.80 9.19
CA VAL A 210 12.23 6.65 9.26
C VAL A 210 10.79 7.11 9.52
N VAL A 211 10.59 8.06 10.44
CA VAL A 211 9.26 8.61 10.72
C VAL A 211 8.72 9.34 9.50
N ALA A 212 9.52 10.16 8.82
CA ALA A 212 9.10 10.85 7.59
C ALA A 212 8.72 9.86 6.47
N LEU A 213 9.45 8.76 6.32
CA LEU A 213 9.15 7.71 5.35
C LEU A 213 7.85 6.97 5.70
N ALA A 214 7.63 6.68 6.98
CA ALA A 214 6.42 6.06 7.47
C ALA A 214 5.18 6.95 7.32
N THR A 215 5.29 8.26 7.57
CA THR A 215 4.17 9.19 7.31
C THR A 215 3.84 9.30 5.83
N ILE A 216 4.82 9.26 4.92
CA ILE A 216 4.53 9.26 3.47
C ILE A 216 3.76 8.00 3.04
N ILE A 217 4.09 6.84 3.60
CA ILE A 217 3.40 5.57 3.28
C ILE A 217 1.98 5.55 3.85
N VAL A 218 1.78 6.08 5.06
CA VAL A 218 0.49 6.01 5.77
C VAL A 218 -0.45 7.16 5.41
N ALA A 219 0.06 8.33 5.02
CA ALA A 219 -0.74 9.52 4.72
C ALA A 219 -0.99 9.75 3.22
N ARG A 220 -0.51 8.87 2.33
CA ARG A 220 -0.87 8.91 0.91
C ARG A 220 -2.06 7.99 0.63
N ASP A 221 -3.24 8.58 0.69
CA ASP A 221 -4.24 8.36 -0.35
C ASP A 221 -3.68 9.04 -1.62
N ASP A 222 -2.95 8.28 -2.44
CA ASP A 222 -2.56 8.73 -3.79
C ASP A 222 -3.71 8.36 -4.74
N ASP A 223 -4.32 9.39 -5.36
CA ASP A 223 -5.37 9.41 -6.40
C ASP A 223 -5.03 8.65 -7.70
N ARG A 224 -4.25 7.56 -7.63
CA ARG A 224 -4.10 6.62 -8.74
C ARG A 224 -5.11 5.52 -8.50
N PRO A 225 -6.23 5.53 -9.25
CA PRO A 225 -7.21 4.48 -9.09
C PRO A 225 -6.53 3.13 -9.41
N PRO A 226 -6.94 2.03 -8.75
CA PRO A 226 -6.29 0.74 -8.88
C PRO A 226 -6.19 0.32 -10.35
N MET A 227 -5.20 -0.53 -10.71
CA MET A 227 -4.96 -0.89 -12.12
C MET A 227 -6.26 -1.29 -12.84
N GLY A 228 -6.66 -0.49 -13.84
CA GLY A 228 -7.91 -0.70 -14.61
C GLY A 228 -9.09 0.18 -14.20
N CYS A 229 -8.91 1.08 -13.24
CA CYS A 229 -9.88 2.09 -12.87
C CYS A 229 -9.46 3.47 -13.45
N ALA A 230 -10.45 4.33 -13.69
CA ALA A 230 -10.28 5.73 -14.06
C ALA A 230 -11.36 6.57 -13.37
N THR A 231 -11.12 7.87 -13.19
CA THR A 231 -12.04 8.80 -12.53
C THR A 231 -12.89 9.58 -13.53
N GLY A 232 -13.94 10.25 -13.05
CA GLY A 232 -14.86 11.07 -13.85
C GLY A 232 -16.24 10.45 -14.01
N THR A 233 -16.99 10.88 -15.02
CA THR A 233 -18.38 10.44 -15.25
C THR A 233 -18.53 9.80 -16.63
N VAL A 234 -19.25 8.69 -16.71
CA VAL A 234 -19.62 8.01 -17.96
C VAL A 234 -21.11 7.69 -17.95
N THR A 235 -21.79 7.91 -19.08
CA THR A 235 -23.20 7.55 -19.23
C THR A 235 -23.32 6.25 -20.04
N LEU A 236 -24.08 5.30 -19.54
CA LEU A 236 -24.43 4.05 -20.20
C LEU A 236 -25.88 4.17 -20.70
N THR A 237 -26.10 4.10 -22.01
CA THR A 237 -27.43 4.25 -22.61
C THR A 237 -27.77 3.06 -23.50
N GLY A 238 -29.00 3.00 -24.01
CA GLY A 238 -29.44 1.99 -24.98
C GLY A 238 -30.26 0.87 -24.37
N SER A 239 -29.81 -0.38 -24.54
CA SER A 239 -30.57 -1.58 -24.21
C SER A 239 -31.20 -1.54 -22.81
N THR A 240 -32.54 -1.62 -22.76
CA THR A 240 -33.26 -1.85 -21.50
C THR A 240 -33.22 -3.31 -21.07
N ALA A 241 -32.92 -4.21 -21.99
CA ALA A 241 -32.77 -5.63 -21.73
C ALA A 241 -31.59 -5.87 -20.80
N PHE A 242 -30.52 -5.11 -21.03
CA PHE A 242 -29.26 -5.21 -20.30
C PHE A 242 -29.17 -4.22 -19.12
N GLU A 243 -30.18 -3.35 -18.93
CA GLU A 243 -30.21 -2.35 -17.86
C GLU A 243 -29.92 -2.93 -16.46
N PRO A 244 -30.51 -4.07 -16.03
CA PRO A 244 -30.20 -4.65 -14.71
C PRO A 244 -28.72 -5.00 -14.54
N VAL A 245 -28.08 -5.50 -15.61
CA VAL A 245 -26.64 -5.80 -15.64
C VAL A 245 -25.83 -4.52 -15.52
N LEU A 246 -26.19 -3.48 -16.26
CA LEU A 246 -25.49 -2.20 -16.24
C LEU A 246 -25.58 -1.51 -14.87
N THR A 247 -26.75 -1.56 -14.22
CA THR A 247 -26.94 -0.98 -12.89
C THR A 247 -26.05 -1.67 -11.86
N GLU A 248 -26.02 -3.00 -11.83
CA GLU A 248 -25.16 -3.73 -10.89
C GLU A 248 -23.65 -3.55 -11.22
N LEU A 249 -23.29 -3.52 -12.51
CA LEU A 249 -21.92 -3.22 -12.94
C LEU A 249 -21.50 -1.81 -12.54
N ALA A 250 -22.38 -0.81 -12.67
CA ALA A 250 -22.16 0.57 -12.26
C ALA A 250 -21.89 0.65 -10.76
N GLU A 251 -22.78 0.10 -9.93
CA GLU A 251 -22.63 0.08 -8.47
C GLU A 251 -21.31 -0.60 -8.04
N LYS A 252 -20.99 -1.74 -8.66
CA LYS A 252 -19.77 -2.48 -8.34
C LYS A 252 -18.51 -1.74 -8.81
N TYR A 253 -18.54 -1.16 -10.00
CA TYR A 253 -17.43 -0.37 -10.53
C TYR A 253 -17.17 0.88 -9.68
N GLU A 254 -18.20 1.64 -9.32
CA GLU A 254 -18.06 2.83 -8.47
C GLU A 254 -17.50 2.49 -7.08
N LYS A 255 -17.89 1.33 -6.53
CA LYS A 255 -17.34 0.81 -5.28
C LYS A 255 -15.88 0.39 -5.41
N ASP A 256 -15.52 -0.26 -6.50
CA ASP A 256 -14.15 -0.78 -6.74
C ASP A 256 -13.19 0.34 -7.21
N CYS A 257 -13.72 1.40 -7.82
CA CYS A 257 -12.99 2.50 -8.46
C CYS A 257 -13.45 3.85 -7.90
N GLU A 258 -12.90 4.26 -6.75
CA GLU A 258 -13.22 5.55 -6.13
C GLU A 258 -13.00 6.74 -7.09
N GLY A 259 -13.87 7.74 -7.02
CA GLY A 259 -13.83 8.93 -7.89
C GLY A 259 -14.40 8.71 -9.30
N SER A 260 -15.04 7.57 -9.55
CA SER A 260 -15.83 7.32 -10.76
C SER A 260 -17.33 7.48 -10.52
N THR A 261 -18.06 7.84 -11.57
CA THR A 261 -19.52 7.90 -11.60
C THR A 261 -20.01 7.30 -12.90
N VAL A 262 -20.93 6.35 -12.81
CA VAL A 262 -21.48 5.60 -13.95
C VAL A 262 -23.00 5.79 -13.95
N GLU A 263 -23.49 6.63 -14.85
CA GLU A 263 -24.91 6.95 -14.97
C GLU A 263 -25.58 5.98 -15.95
N VAL A 264 -26.61 5.25 -15.50
CA VAL A 264 -27.39 4.34 -16.37
C VAL A 264 -28.66 5.04 -16.85
N ASP A 265 -28.78 5.21 -18.17
CA ASP A 265 -29.88 5.89 -18.86
C ASP A 265 -30.38 5.05 -20.05
N ALA A 266 -30.99 3.90 -19.76
CA ALA A 266 -31.39 2.91 -20.76
C ALA A 266 -32.80 3.20 -21.32
N HIS A 267 -32.89 3.52 -22.62
CA HIS A 267 -34.13 3.94 -23.30
C HIS A 267 -34.39 3.19 -24.63
N GLY A 268 -33.82 2.00 -24.78
CA GLY A 268 -33.90 1.16 -25.98
C GLY A 268 -32.65 1.28 -26.86
N SER A 269 -32.23 0.16 -27.43
CA SER A 269 -30.99 0.03 -28.21
C SER A 269 -30.86 1.07 -29.32
N ASN A 270 -31.90 1.25 -30.14
CA ASN A 270 -31.84 2.19 -31.27
C ASN A 270 -31.83 3.66 -30.81
N ALA A 271 -32.47 3.97 -29.68
CA ALA A 271 -32.39 5.31 -29.08
C ALA A 271 -30.98 5.59 -28.55
N GLY A 272 -30.37 4.62 -27.84
CA GLY A 272 -28.99 4.74 -27.34
C GLY A 272 -27.96 4.89 -28.45
N ILE A 273 -28.09 4.13 -29.56
CA ILE A 273 -27.21 4.27 -30.73
C ILE A 273 -27.27 5.69 -31.31
N ARG A 274 -28.48 6.26 -31.44
CA ARG A 274 -28.65 7.65 -31.92
C ARG A 274 -28.07 8.65 -30.92
N ALA A 275 -28.34 8.49 -29.63
CA ALA A 275 -27.80 9.36 -28.58
C ALA A 275 -26.26 9.38 -28.59
N LEU A 276 -25.62 8.22 -28.72
CA LEU A 276 -24.16 8.13 -28.84
C LEU A 276 -23.64 8.78 -30.13
N ALA A 277 -24.34 8.61 -31.26
CA ALA A 277 -23.96 9.24 -32.52
C ALA A 277 -24.05 10.77 -32.44
N ASP A 278 -25.11 11.30 -31.84
CA ASP A 278 -25.33 12.74 -31.64
C ASP A 278 -24.28 13.32 -30.68
N ALA A 279 -24.02 12.65 -29.55
CA ALA A 279 -22.97 13.03 -28.61
C ALA A 279 -21.58 13.06 -29.26
N GLY A 280 -21.28 12.07 -30.09
CA GLY A 280 -20.01 12.00 -30.82
C GLY A 280 -19.87 13.07 -31.91
N ALA A 281 -20.96 13.38 -32.63
CA ALA A 281 -20.96 14.50 -33.57
C ALA A 281 -20.72 15.84 -32.86
N ALA A 282 -21.25 16.01 -31.65
CA ALA A 282 -21.02 17.19 -30.80
C ALA A 282 -19.59 17.27 -30.24
N ALA A 283 -18.89 16.13 -30.10
CA ALA A 283 -17.56 16.04 -29.49
C ALA A 283 -16.41 16.57 -30.37
N LYS A 284 -16.68 17.11 -31.58
CA LYS A 284 -15.71 17.79 -32.48
C LYS A 284 -14.37 17.05 -32.67
N GLY A 285 -14.42 15.73 -32.83
CA GLY A 285 -13.24 14.88 -33.04
C GLY A 285 -12.71 14.17 -31.79
N GLY A 286 -13.32 14.41 -30.61
CA GLY A 286 -13.12 13.60 -29.41
C GLY A 286 -14.08 12.40 -29.32
N SER A 287 -13.84 11.52 -28.34
CA SER A 287 -14.80 10.48 -27.94
C SER A 287 -15.59 10.98 -26.72
N PRO A 288 -16.93 11.02 -26.78
CA PRO A 288 -17.77 11.37 -25.64
C PRO A 288 -17.67 10.28 -24.56
N ALA A 289 -17.93 10.64 -23.31
CA ALA A 289 -18.01 9.71 -22.18
C ALA A 289 -19.36 8.98 -22.16
N VAL A 290 -19.70 8.32 -23.28
CA VAL A 290 -20.97 7.60 -23.45
C VAL A 290 -20.70 6.22 -24.05
N ILE A 291 -21.35 5.20 -23.51
CA ILE A 291 -21.38 3.83 -24.06
C ILE A 291 -22.84 3.50 -24.37
N ALA A 292 -23.12 3.06 -25.61
CA ALA A 292 -24.46 2.61 -25.99
C ALA A 292 -24.53 1.09 -26.07
N LEU A 293 -25.45 0.49 -25.33
CA LEU A 293 -25.74 -0.95 -25.35
C LEU A 293 -26.84 -1.26 -26.36
N ALA A 294 -26.73 -2.40 -27.04
CA ALA A 294 -27.73 -2.85 -27.98
C ALA A 294 -27.82 -4.38 -28.04
N ASP A 295 -29.06 -4.87 -28.10
CA ASP A 295 -29.42 -6.29 -28.16
C ASP A 295 -29.08 -6.94 -29.52
N GLY A 296 -28.24 -6.29 -30.33
CA GLY A 296 -27.93 -6.70 -31.69
C GLY A 296 -27.04 -5.70 -32.43
N PRO A 297 -26.72 -5.98 -33.71
CA PRO A 297 -25.89 -5.10 -34.51
C PRO A 297 -26.59 -3.74 -34.69
N LYS A 298 -25.80 -2.66 -34.62
CA LYS A 298 -26.30 -1.30 -34.85
C LYS A 298 -26.90 -1.18 -36.27
N PRO A 299 -27.91 -0.32 -36.47
CA PRO A 299 -28.40 -0.01 -37.80
C PRO A 299 -27.31 0.62 -38.68
N GLY A 300 -27.56 0.57 -40.00
CA GLY A 300 -26.74 1.27 -40.99
C GLY A 300 -26.70 2.79 -40.75
N GLY A 301 -25.72 3.48 -41.34
CA GLY A 301 -25.60 4.95 -41.22
C GLY A 301 -24.76 5.45 -40.03
N HIS A 302 -24.22 4.55 -39.21
CA HIS A 302 -23.38 4.90 -38.06
C HIS A 302 -21.92 4.38 -38.21
N PRO A 303 -21.11 4.84 -39.19
CA PRO A 303 -19.77 4.33 -39.45
C PRO A 303 -18.71 4.77 -38.42
N ALA A 304 -19.00 5.84 -37.66
CA ALA A 304 -18.10 6.33 -36.62
C ALA A 304 -18.16 5.51 -35.33
N LEU A 305 -19.21 4.70 -35.14
CA LEU A 305 -19.35 3.85 -33.97
C LEU A 305 -18.45 2.62 -34.07
N ARG A 306 -17.91 2.18 -32.94
CA ARG A 306 -17.08 0.99 -32.79
C ARG A 306 -17.80 -0.01 -31.90
N GLU A 307 -17.83 -1.26 -32.33
CA GLU A 307 -18.53 -2.33 -31.63
C GLU A 307 -17.61 -3.09 -30.69
N HIS A 308 -18.16 -3.49 -29.55
CA HIS A 308 -17.55 -4.39 -28.58
C HIS A 308 -18.60 -5.44 -28.21
N ARG A 309 -18.35 -6.70 -28.51
CA ARG A 309 -19.26 -7.81 -28.16
C ARG A 309 -19.14 -8.10 -26.67
N VAL A 310 -20.24 -8.00 -25.94
CA VAL A 310 -20.25 -8.05 -24.46
C VAL A 310 -20.69 -9.42 -23.97
N ALA A 311 -21.86 -9.87 -24.41
CA ALA A 311 -22.47 -11.11 -23.97
C ALA A 311 -23.38 -11.69 -25.04
N VAL A 312 -23.73 -12.97 -24.92
CA VAL A 312 -24.86 -13.57 -25.62
C VAL A 312 -26.07 -13.51 -24.69
N SER A 313 -27.13 -12.87 -25.15
CA SER A 313 -28.41 -12.75 -24.46
C SER A 313 -29.39 -13.79 -24.99
N VAL A 314 -30.06 -14.47 -24.06
CA VAL A 314 -31.17 -15.37 -24.37
C VAL A 314 -32.47 -14.71 -23.96
N PHE A 315 -33.43 -14.70 -24.87
CA PHE A 315 -34.74 -14.11 -24.66
C PHE A 315 -35.82 -15.19 -24.62
N THR A 316 -36.97 -14.85 -24.06
CA THR A 316 -38.08 -15.76 -23.83
C THR A 316 -39.39 -15.08 -24.15
N LEU A 317 -40.38 -15.88 -24.51
CA LEU A 317 -41.77 -15.45 -24.47
C LEU A 317 -42.28 -15.59 -23.03
N VAL A 318 -43.09 -14.64 -22.60
CA VAL A 318 -43.73 -14.62 -21.29
C VAL A 318 -45.23 -14.45 -21.48
N VAL A 319 -46.02 -15.23 -20.76
CA VAL A 319 -47.48 -15.22 -20.85
C VAL A 319 -48.09 -15.07 -19.47
N ASN A 320 -49.25 -14.42 -19.40
CA ASN A 320 -50.02 -14.30 -18.17
C ASN A 320 -50.42 -15.67 -17.61
N ASP A 321 -50.43 -15.82 -16.29
CA ASP A 321 -50.75 -17.08 -15.60
C ASP A 321 -52.18 -17.61 -15.85
N ALA A 322 -53.10 -16.75 -16.30
CA ALA A 322 -54.44 -17.18 -16.72
C ALA A 322 -54.42 -18.07 -17.99
N VAL A 323 -53.30 -18.10 -18.72
CA VAL A 323 -53.08 -18.99 -19.86
C VAL A 323 -52.15 -20.13 -19.42
N PRO A 324 -52.63 -21.36 -19.19
CA PRO A 324 -51.83 -22.42 -18.56
C PRO A 324 -50.80 -23.09 -19.48
N LEU A 325 -50.74 -22.71 -20.76
CA LEU A 325 -49.82 -23.24 -21.76
C LEU A 325 -48.36 -23.04 -21.33
N ARG A 326 -47.51 -24.06 -21.51
CA ARG A 326 -46.08 -24.02 -21.14
C ARG A 326 -45.13 -24.09 -22.33
N ASP A 327 -45.66 -24.38 -23.50
CA ASP A 327 -44.92 -24.57 -24.73
C ASP A 327 -45.74 -24.03 -25.89
N LEU A 328 -45.04 -23.49 -26.89
CA LEU A 328 -45.60 -23.13 -28.19
C LEU A 328 -44.70 -23.66 -29.28
N SER A 329 -45.30 -24.20 -30.34
CA SER A 329 -44.51 -24.47 -31.53
C SER A 329 -44.02 -23.15 -32.15
N LEU A 330 -42.86 -23.16 -32.82
CA LEU A 330 -42.37 -21.97 -33.50
C LEU A 330 -43.35 -21.44 -34.56
N ASP A 331 -44.13 -22.31 -35.19
CA ASP A 331 -45.19 -21.90 -36.12
C ASP A 331 -46.34 -21.19 -35.38
N ASP A 332 -46.75 -21.69 -34.20
CA ASP A 332 -47.78 -21.03 -33.39
C ASP A 332 -47.32 -19.68 -32.85
N VAL A 333 -46.06 -19.57 -32.42
CA VAL A 333 -45.46 -18.27 -32.06
C VAL A 333 -45.59 -17.29 -33.23
N ARG A 334 -45.20 -17.73 -34.43
CA ARG A 334 -45.33 -16.90 -35.63
C ARG A 334 -46.80 -16.51 -35.81
N ARG A 335 -47.72 -17.47 -35.92
CA ARG A 335 -49.17 -17.25 -36.13
C ARG A 335 -49.79 -16.30 -35.09
N LEU A 336 -49.44 -16.41 -33.81
CA LEU A 336 -49.83 -15.47 -32.74
C LEU A 336 -49.40 -14.05 -33.07
N TYR A 337 -48.10 -13.86 -33.35
CA TYR A 337 -47.55 -12.57 -33.76
C TYR A 337 -47.90 -12.17 -35.20
N ARG A 338 -48.72 -12.95 -35.92
CA ARG A 338 -49.41 -12.51 -37.16
C ARG A 338 -50.81 -11.99 -36.91
N GLY A 339 -51.35 -12.21 -35.71
CA GLY A 339 -52.76 -11.99 -35.39
C GLY A 339 -53.69 -13.06 -35.99
N GLU A 340 -53.15 -14.19 -36.46
CA GLU A 340 -53.96 -15.29 -37.00
C GLU A 340 -54.63 -16.11 -35.88
N ILE A 341 -54.03 -16.09 -34.70
CA ILE A 341 -54.60 -16.63 -33.46
C ILE A 341 -55.07 -15.45 -32.63
N THR A 342 -56.38 -15.37 -32.41
CA THR A 342 -57.04 -14.27 -31.70
C THR A 342 -57.55 -14.69 -30.33
N ASN A 343 -57.58 -15.98 -30.02
CA ASN A 343 -58.01 -16.52 -28.74
C ASN A 343 -57.22 -17.79 -28.38
N TRP A 344 -56.83 -17.92 -27.11
CA TRP A 344 -55.99 -19.01 -26.61
C TRP A 344 -56.60 -20.41 -26.80
N ARG A 345 -57.94 -20.52 -26.85
CA ARG A 345 -58.63 -21.78 -27.14
C ARG A 345 -58.29 -22.37 -28.50
N GLN A 346 -57.77 -21.56 -29.43
CA GLN A 346 -57.34 -22.04 -30.75
C GLN A 346 -56.04 -22.86 -30.67
N LEU A 347 -55.32 -22.80 -29.54
CA LEU A 347 -54.10 -23.53 -29.27
C LEU A 347 -54.33 -24.71 -28.32
N ASP A 348 -54.99 -24.47 -27.18
CA ASP A 348 -55.19 -25.51 -26.15
C ASP A 348 -56.58 -26.14 -26.11
N GLY A 349 -57.54 -25.59 -26.86
CA GLY A 349 -58.92 -26.05 -26.92
C GLY A 349 -59.81 -25.63 -25.74
N VAL A 350 -59.26 -25.04 -24.66
CA VAL A 350 -59.97 -24.87 -23.38
C VAL A 350 -59.91 -23.45 -22.80
N THR A 351 -58.86 -22.68 -23.07
CA THR A 351 -58.68 -21.36 -22.45
C THR A 351 -59.39 -20.28 -23.26
N ASP A 352 -60.62 -19.92 -22.87
CA ASP A 352 -61.38 -18.86 -23.55
C ASP A 352 -60.95 -17.44 -23.13
N LEU A 353 -59.74 -17.07 -23.54
CA LEU A 353 -59.18 -15.73 -23.34
C LEU A 353 -58.76 -15.13 -24.68
N PRO A 354 -59.07 -13.84 -24.95
CA PRO A 354 -58.55 -13.16 -26.12
C PRO A 354 -57.02 -13.00 -26.02
N VAL A 355 -56.32 -13.14 -27.15
CA VAL A 355 -54.89 -12.89 -27.22
C VAL A 355 -54.63 -11.39 -27.16
N ARG A 356 -53.71 -10.98 -26.27
CA ARG A 356 -53.21 -9.61 -26.18
C ARG A 356 -51.69 -9.62 -26.37
N LEU A 357 -51.21 -8.95 -27.42
CA LEU A 357 -49.79 -8.84 -27.69
C LEU A 357 -49.23 -7.61 -26.99
N VAL A 358 -48.40 -7.81 -25.98
CA VAL A 358 -47.67 -6.74 -25.31
C VAL A 358 -46.27 -6.71 -25.90
N SER A 359 -45.98 -5.68 -26.67
CA SER A 359 -44.71 -5.53 -27.38
C SER A 359 -44.01 -4.23 -26.99
N ARG A 360 -42.83 -4.02 -27.57
CA ARG A 360 -42.03 -2.83 -27.38
C ARG A 360 -42.17 -1.86 -28.54
N ASP A 361 -41.80 -0.61 -28.31
CA ASP A 361 -41.71 0.43 -29.33
C ASP A 361 -40.59 0.16 -30.35
N ALA A 362 -40.43 1.08 -31.32
CA ALA A 362 -39.41 0.98 -32.36
C ALA A 362 -37.96 1.14 -31.90
N ASN A 363 -37.75 1.47 -30.63
CA ASN A 363 -36.42 1.64 -30.06
C ASN A 363 -35.85 0.35 -29.48
N SER A 364 -36.68 -0.68 -29.29
CA SER A 364 -36.28 -1.95 -28.70
C SER A 364 -35.45 -2.82 -29.65
N GLY A 365 -34.24 -3.17 -29.20
CA GLY A 365 -33.43 -4.21 -29.81
C GLY A 365 -34.06 -5.60 -29.62
N THR A 366 -34.56 -5.92 -28.42
CA THR A 366 -35.28 -7.16 -28.11
C THR A 366 -36.37 -7.47 -29.15
N ARG A 367 -37.17 -6.45 -29.51
CA ARG A 367 -38.20 -6.56 -30.56
C ARG A 367 -37.61 -6.86 -31.93
N GLU A 368 -36.55 -6.18 -32.29
CA GLU A 368 -35.85 -6.40 -33.55
C GLU A 368 -35.31 -7.83 -33.62
N VAL A 369 -34.75 -8.35 -32.52
CA VAL A 369 -34.30 -9.74 -32.41
C VAL A 369 -35.46 -10.71 -32.59
N LEU A 370 -36.60 -10.50 -31.92
CA LEU A 370 -37.79 -11.33 -32.09
C LEU A 370 -38.22 -11.36 -33.56
N GLN A 371 -38.32 -10.18 -34.18
CA GLN A 371 -38.75 -10.03 -35.57
C GLN A 371 -37.78 -10.70 -36.55
N ARG A 372 -36.46 -10.56 -36.34
CA ARG A 372 -35.43 -11.10 -37.23
C ARG A 372 -35.23 -12.61 -37.05
N ARG A 373 -35.04 -13.06 -35.81
CA ARG A 373 -34.61 -14.43 -35.48
C ARG A 373 -35.78 -15.40 -35.36
N VAL A 374 -36.95 -14.95 -34.88
CA VAL A 374 -38.09 -15.83 -34.58
C VAL A 374 -39.21 -15.66 -35.60
N LEU A 375 -39.68 -14.43 -35.82
CA LEU A 375 -40.86 -14.16 -36.66
C LEU A 375 -40.54 -14.09 -38.15
N HIS A 376 -39.31 -13.73 -38.50
CA HIS A 376 -38.83 -13.42 -39.85
C HIS A 376 -39.64 -12.33 -40.59
N ARG A 377 -40.28 -11.45 -39.83
CA ARG A 377 -41.06 -10.31 -40.33
C ARG A 377 -41.41 -9.36 -39.18
N ASN A 378 -41.92 -8.19 -39.54
CA ASN A 378 -42.43 -7.24 -38.56
C ASN A 378 -43.73 -7.72 -37.91
N GLU A 379 -43.94 -7.29 -36.67
CA GLU A 379 -45.21 -7.47 -35.96
C GLU A 379 -46.33 -6.60 -36.58
N PRO A 380 -47.61 -6.87 -36.24
CA PRO A 380 -48.74 -6.05 -36.67
C PRO A 380 -48.63 -4.61 -36.15
N ALA A 381 -49.38 -3.69 -36.76
CA ALA A 381 -49.45 -2.31 -36.29
C ALA A 381 -49.94 -2.22 -34.83
N ASN A 382 -49.56 -1.16 -34.13
CA ASN A 382 -50.09 -0.86 -32.80
C ASN A 382 -51.61 -0.66 -32.88
N SER A 383 -52.38 -1.39 -32.08
CA SER A 383 -53.84 -1.37 -32.08
C SER A 383 -54.45 -0.99 -30.73
N SER A 384 -53.62 -0.69 -29.73
CA SER A 384 -54.04 -0.33 -28.38
C SER A 384 -53.00 0.56 -27.70
N ARG A 385 -53.46 1.63 -27.05
CA ARG A 385 -52.61 2.53 -26.24
C ARG A 385 -52.48 2.10 -24.78
N ASP A 386 -53.46 1.36 -24.26
CA ASP A 386 -53.57 0.98 -22.85
C ASP A 386 -53.39 -0.53 -22.62
N CYS A 387 -53.03 -1.29 -23.66
CA CYS A 387 -52.94 -2.75 -23.67
C CYS A 387 -54.25 -3.50 -23.42
N VAL A 388 -55.38 -2.80 -23.31
CA VAL A 388 -56.68 -3.39 -22.95
C VAL A 388 -57.72 -3.13 -24.03
N THR A 389 -57.85 -1.88 -24.45
CA THR A 389 -58.84 -1.37 -25.39
C THR A 389 -58.31 -1.50 -26.81
N LYS A 390 -59.10 -2.10 -27.70
CA LYS A 390 -58.76 -2.20 -29.13
C LYS A 390 -59.16 -0.90 -29.84
N ASP A 391 -58.20 0.02 -29.96
CA ASP A 391 -58.38 1.35 -30.57
C ASP A 391 -58.57 1.26 -32.09
N ASP A 392 -58.01 0.24 -32.73
CA ASP A 392 -58.22 -0.08 -34.15
C ASP A 392 -59.24 -1.23 -34.31
N PRO A 393 -60.48 -0.96 -34.76
CA PRO A 393 -61.51 -1.99 -34.94
C PRO A 393 -61.11 -3.09 -35.91
N ASP A 394 -60.29 -2.78 -36.92
CA ASP A 394 -59.88 -3.69 -37.99
C ASP A 394 -58.69 -4.57 -37.59
N ALA A 395 -58.01 -4.23 -36.48
CA ALA A 395 -56.93 -5.04 -35.95
C ALA A 395 -57.45 -6.41 -35.48
N PRO A 396 -56.75 -7.52 -35.80
CA PRO A 396 -57.21 -8.86 -35.44
C PRO A 396 -57.10 -9.14 -33.93
N VAL A 397 -56.13 -8.51 -33.27
CA VAL A 397 -55.85 -8.65 -31.83
C VAL A 397 -55.51 -7.30 -31.22
N VAL A 398 -55.60 -7.22 -29.89
CA VAL A 398 -55.03 -6.10 -29.13
C VAL A 398 -53.51 -6.23 -29.18
N ARG A 399 -52.82 -5.21 -29.67
CA ARG A 399 -51.37 -5.06 -29.61
C ARG A 399 -51.05 -3.67 -29.08
N CYS A 400 -50.28 -3.61 -28.01
CA CYS A 400 -49.72 -2.36 -27.48
C CYS A 400 -48.19 -2.34 -27.57
N GLU A 401 -47.62 -1.15 -27.58
CA GLU A 401 -46.18 -0.91 -27.55
C GLU A 401 -45.78 -0.16 -26.28
N LEU A 402 -44.71 -0.62 -25.62
CA LEU A 402 -44.19 -0.07 -24.37
C LEU A 402 -42.69 0.22 -24.46
N ASP A 403 -42.19 1.08 -23.57
CA ASP A 403 -40.86 1.67 -23.72
C ASP A 403 -39.76 0.86 -23.01
N SER A 404 -40.09 -0.09 -22.13
CA SER A 404 -39.12 -0.90 -21.39
C SER A 404 -39.57 -2.36 -21.17
N THR A 405 -38.61 -3.27 -20.96
CA THR A 405 -38.88 -4.68 -20.62
C THR A 405 -39.75 -4.77 -19.36
N ARG A 406 -39.46 -3.96 -18.35
CA ARG A 406 -40.21 -3.92 -17.08
C ARG A 406 -41.69 -3.57 -17.30
N GLN A 407 -41.98 -2.62 -18.19
CA GLN A 407 -43.37 -2.28 -18.55
C GLN A 407 -44.07 -3.43 -19.27
N VAL A 408 -43.38 -4.12 -20.20
CA VAL A 408 -43.94 -5.32 -20.87
C VAL A 408 -44.27 -6.41 -19.86
N LEU A 409 -43.35 -6.75 -18.97
CA LEU A 409 -43.57 -7.77 -17.95
C LEU A 409 -44.73 -7.40 -17.02
N ALA A 410 -44.80 -6.16 -16.55
CA ALA A 410 -45.89 -5.68 -15.71
C ALA A 410 -47.26 -5.75 -16.42
N ALA A 411 -47.32 -5.34 -17.70
CA ALA A 411 -48.55 -5.43 -18.49
C ALA A 411 -48.96 -6.88 -18.77
N VAL A 412 -48.01 -7.78 -19.03
CA VAL A 412 -48.28 -9.22 -19.17
C VAL A 412 -48.83 -9.80 -17.87
N ALA A 413 -48.22 -9.50 -16.72
CA ALA A 413 -48.71 -9.97 -15.42
C ALA A 413 -50.10 -9.42 -15.09
N GLY A 414 -50.40 -8.17 -15.49
CA GLY A 414 -51.64 -7.47 -15.14
C GLY A 414 -52.85 -7.74 -16.05
N HIS A 415 -52.65 -8.37 -17.21
CA HIS A 415 -53.71 -8.53 -18.21
C HIS A 415 -53.88 -9.99 -18.64
N GLU A 416 -55.05 -10.56 -18.37
CA GLU A 416 -55.40 -11.92 -18.78
C GLU A 416 -55.31 -12.07 -20.30
N GLY A 417 -54.74 -13.20 -20.73
CA GLY A 417 -54.52 -13.51 -22.14
C GLY A 417 -53.35 -12.74 -22.78
N ALA A 418 -52.58 -11.97 -22.00
CA ALA A 418 -51.42 -11.26 -22.51
C ALA A 418 -50.20 -12.17 -22.71
N ILE A 419 -49.49 -11.93 -23.81
CA ILE A 419 -48.17 -12.49 -24.11
C ILE A 419 -47.23 -11.35 -24.49
N GLY A 420 -45.99 -11.44 -24.02
CA GLY A 420 -44.90 -10.56 -24.38
C GLY A 420 -43.59 -11.33 -24.42
N TYR A 421 -42.48 -10.62 -24.26
CA TYR A 421 -41.15 -11.19 -24.27
C TYR A 421 -40.21 -10.43 -23.34
N SER A 422 -39.17 -11.11 -22.89
CA SER A 422 -38.14 -10.55 -22.02
C SER A 422 -36.83 -11.33 -22.14
N GLU A 423 -35.83 -10.89 -21.40
CA GLU A 423 -34.58 -11.60 -21.18
C GLU A 423 -34.80 -12.76 -20.19
N LEU A 424 -33.89 -13.74 -20.20
CA LEU A 424 -34.03 -14.99 -19.46
C LEU A 424 -34.39 -14.83 -17.98
N ARG A 425 -33.75 -13.90 -17.27
CA ARG A 425 -33.95 -13.69 -15.82
C ARG A 425 -34.85 -12.50 -15.49
N ALA A 426 -35.22 -11.70 -16.48
CA ALA A 426 -36.09 -10.55 -16.26
C ALA A 426 -37.48 -11.02 -15.81
N GLY A 427 -37.98 -10.44 -14.72
CA GLY A 427 -39.29 -10.74 -14.15
C GLY A 427 -39.39 -12.03 -13.33
N ASP A 428 -38.27 -12.65 -12.94
CA ASP A 428 -38.26 -13.79 -11.99
C ASP A 428 -38.93 -13.47 -10.65
N ASP A 429 -38.96 -12.20 -10.28
CA ASP A 429 -39.55 -11.65 -9.06
C ASP A 429 -41.02 -11.22 -9.23
N LEU A 430 -41.56 -11.24 -10.46
CA LEU A 430 -42.91 -10.78 -10.76
C LEU A 430 -43.91 -11.96 -10.80
N PRO A 431 -44.93 -11.98 -9.91
CA PRO A 431 -46.00 -12.98 -9.98
C PRO A 431 -47.00 -12.65 -11.11
N GLY A 432 -47.78 -13.64 -11.54
CA GLY A 432 -48.87 -13.45 -12.51
C GLY A 432 -48.47 -13.71 -13.97
N LEU A 433 -47.24 -14.17 -14.21
CA LEU A 433 -46.75 -14.59 -15.51
C LEU A 433 -45.81 -15.77 -15.39
N HIS A 434 -45.58 -16.44 -16.52
CA HIS A 434 -44.53 -17.45 -16.66
C HIS A 434 -43.94 -17.48 -18.06
N ARG A 435 -42.79 -18.15 -18.18
CA ARG A 435 -42.08 -18.32 -19.44
C ARG A 435 -42.61 -19.51 -20.22
N LEU A 436 -42.58 -19.37 -21.54
CA LEU A 436 -42.90 -20.44 -22.47
C LEU A 436 -41.62 -21.06 -23.02
N THR A 437 -41.68 -22.36 -23.25
CA THR A 437 -40.74 -23.07 -24.12
C THR A 437 -41.16 -22.90 -25.58
N ILE A 438 -40.19 -23.06 -26.50
CA ILE A 438 -40.44 -23.01 -27.95
C ILE A 438 -40.02 -24.34 -28.54
N ASP A 439 -40.94 -25.04 -29.21
CA ASP A 439 -40.74 -26.41 -29.72
C ASP A 439 -40.21 -27.39 -28.64
N GLY A 440 -40.66 -27.21 -27.39
CA GLY A 440 -40.22 -27.98 -26.23
C GLY A 440 -38.83 -27.62 -25.68
N GLU A 441 -38.12 -26.68 -26.31
CA GLU A 441 -36.83 -26.19 -25.82
C GLU A 441 -37.01 -24.99 -24.86
N ALA A 442 -36.37 -25.10 -23.69
CA ALA A 442 -36.35 -24.02 -22.71
C ALA A 442 -35.28 -22.98 -23.03
N PRO A 443 -35.55 -21.68 -22.80
CA PRO A 443 -34.52 -20.64 -22.93
C PRO A 443 -33.41 -20.91 -21.90
N SER A 444 -32.18 -21.10 -22.37
CA SER A 444 -31.03 -21.37 -21.49
C SER A 444 -29.72 -20.93 -22.10
N VAL A 445 -28.87 -20.31 -21.28
CA VAL A 445 -27.48 -20.02 -21.64
C VAL A 445 -26.60 -21.27 -21.66
N ASP A 446 -27.02 -22.34 -20.96
CA ASP A 446 -26.24 -23.57 -20.85
C ASP A 446 -26.33 -24.43 -22.10
N THR A 447 -27.45 -24.38 -22.82
CA THR A 447 -27.67 -25.17 -24.04
C THR A 447 -27.45 -24.38 -25.32
N ILE A 448 -26.99 -23.12 -25.24
CA ILE A 448 -26.89 -22.22 -26.40
C ILE A 448 -25.95 -22.72 -27.51
N ASP A 449 -24.94 -23.53 -27.17
CA ASP A 449 -24.00 -24.09 -28.17
C ASP A 449 -24.58 -25.29 -28.93
N THR A 450 -25.55 -25.98 -28.32
CA THR A 450 -25.97 -27.32 -28.74
C THR A 450 -27.46 -27.42 -29.06
N GLY A 451 -28.25 -26.44 -28.63
CA GLY A 451 -29.68 -26.36 -28.85
C GLY A 451 -30.04 -25.41 -29.98
N ASP A 452 -31.22 -25.62 -30.55
CA ASP A 452 -31.75 -24.87 -31.68
C ASP A 452 -32.66 -23.70 -31.26
N TYR A 453 -32.70 -23.41 -29.95
CA TYR A 453 -33.52 -22.33 -29.39
C TYR A 453 -33.27 -20.98 -30.13
N PRO A 454 -34.29 -20.46 -30.84
CA PRO A 454 -34.06 -19.45 -31.87
C PRO A 454 -33.93 -18.02 -31.33
N TYR A 455 -34.38 -17.79 -30.09
CA TYR A 455 -34.54 -16.43 -29.57
C TYR A 455 -33.33 -15.98 -28.72
N ARG A 456 -32.23 -15.70 -29.42
CA ARG A 456 -30.97 -15.22 -28.83
C ARG A 456 -30.29 -14.19 -29.71
N GLU A 457 -29.44 -13.35 -29.12
CA GLU A 457 -28.59 -12.42 -29.86
C GLU A 457 -27.36 -12.00 -29.06
N ILE A 458 -26.35 -11.46 -29.75
CA ILE A 458 -25.21 -10.80 -29.11
C ILE A 458 -25.62 -9.42 -28.60
N GLU A 459 -25.30 -9.14 -27.34
CA GLU A 459 -25.29 -7.81 -26.75
C GLU A 459 -23.99 -7.08 -27.14
N TYR A 460 -24.12 -5.87 -27.66
CA TYR A 460 -23.02 -5.03 -28.08
C TYR A 460 -22.94 -3.77 -27.23
N ALA A 461 -21.71 -3.40 -26.85
CA ALA A 461 -21.38 -2.07 -26.38
C ALA A 461 -20.74 -1.27 -27.51
N TYR A 462 -21.24 -0.07 -27.76
CA TYR A 462 -20.74 0.83 -28.77
C TYR A 462 -20.09 2.06 -28.15
N THR A 463 -18.98 2.48 -28.76
CA THR A 463 -18.32 3.76 -28.50
C THR A 463 -18.29 4.61 -29.76
N TYR A 464 -18.18 5.93 -29.62
CA TYR A 464 -17.90 6.80 -30.76
C TYR A 464 -16.39 6.91 -30.95
N GLY A 465 -15.89 6.46 -32.10
CA GLY A 465 -14.46 6.35 -32.36
C GLY A 465 -13.77 5.42 -31.37
N ARG A 466 -12.48 5.65 -31.14
CA ARG A 466 -11.68 4.90 -30.16
C ARG A 466 -11.46 5.79 -28.93
N PRO A 467 -12.04 5.46 -27.76
CA PRO A 467 -11.82 6.24 -26.55
C PRO A 467 -10.34 6.21 -26.12
N PRO A 468 -9.83 7.26 -25.44
CA PRO A 468 -8.50 7.25 -24.84
C PRO A 468 -8.32 6.04 -23.91
N ALA A 469 -7.13 5.44 -23.90
CA ALA A 469 -6.88 4.21 -23.14
C ALA A 469 -6.99 4.40 -21.62
N ASP A 470 -6.73 5.62 -21.14
CA ASP A 470 -6.82 6.09 -19.76
C ASP A 470 -8.20 6.66 -19.40
N SER A 471 -9.17 6.64 -20.33
CA SER A 471 -10.52 7.15 -20.06
C SER A 471 -11.34 6.17 -19.22
N LEU A 472 -12.34 6.74 -18.54
CA LEU A 472 -13.37 5.98 -17.83
C LEU A 472 -14.14 5.04 -18.76
N VAL A 473 -14.43 5.46 -20.00
CA VAL A 473 -15.07 4.59 -21.01
C VAL A 473 -14.26 3.32 -21.25
N SER A 474 -12.95 3.46 -21.53
CA SER A 474 -12.08 2.31 -21.78
C SER A 474 -11.95 1.42 -20.54
N SER A 475 -11.87 2.02 -19.36
CA SER A 475 -11.75 1.31 -18.08
C SER A 475 -13.02 0.52 -17.75
N PHE A 476 -14.20 1.11 -17.96
CA PHE A 476 -15.48 0.44 -17.75
C PHE A 476 -15.72 -0.71 -18.73
N LEU A 477 -15.41 -0.53 -20.02
CA LEU A 477 -15.47 -1.62 -21.01
C LEU A 477 -14.54 -2.78 -20.64
N ALA A 478 -13.34 -2.47 -20.13
CA ALA A 478 -12.40 -3.49 -19.67
C ALA A 478 -12.90 -4.21 -18.40
N TYR A 479 -13.53 -3.48 -17.47
CA TYR A 479 -14.12 -4.03 -16.26
C TYR A 479 -15.25 -5.01 -16.58
N MET A 480 -16.18 -4.62 -17.46
CA MET A 480 -17.27 -5.48 -17.93
C MET A 480 -16.77 -6.78 -18.58
N SER A 481 -15.58 -6.74 -19.20
CA SER A 481 -14.99 -7.87 -19.90
C SER A 481 -14.13 -8.79 -19.00
N ARG A 482 -14.01 -8.53 -17.69
CA ARG A 482 -13.07 -9.24 -16.81
C ARG A 482 -13.66 -9.58 -15.45
N GLY A 483 -13.29 -10.76 -14.91
CA GLY A 483 -13.45 -11.12 -13.51
C GLY A 483 -14.85 -10.81 -12.98
N GLY A 484 -14.94 -9.95 -11.97
CA GLY A 484 -16.20 -9.59 -11.31
C GLY A 484 -17.28 -9.00 -12.23
N GLY A 485 -16.93 -8.40 -13.37
CA GLY A 485 -17.92 -7.93 -14.35
C GLY A 485 -18.57 -9.06 -15.13
N GLN A 486 -17.81 -10.12 -15.45
CA GLN A 486 -18.32 -11.31 -16.12
C GLN A 486 -19.26 -12.12 -15.20
N ASP A 487 -18.97 -12.12 -13.90
CA ASP A 487 -19.82 -12.76 -12.90
C ASP A 487 -21.20 -12.10 -12.82
N VAL A 488 -21.27 -10.77 -12.88
CA VAL A 488 -22.54 -10.02 -12.92
C VAL A 488 -23.34 -10.38 -14.17
N ILE A 489 -22.71 -10.33 -15.35
CA ILE A 489 -23.34 -10.72 -16.63
C ILE A 489 -23.93 -12.15 -16.53
N THR A 490 -23.18 -13.08 -15.96
CA THR A 490 -23.62 -14.48 -15.78
C THR A 490 -24.77 -14.61 -14.79
N THR A 491 -24.74 -13.85 -13.70
CA THR A 491 -25.77 -13.86 -12.66
C THR A 491 -27.14 -13.43 -13.21
N HIS A 492 -27.14 -12.45 -14.10
CA HIS A 492 -28.36 -12.01 -14.81
C HIS A 492 -28.76 -12.91 -15.98
N GLY A 493 -28.08 -14.05 -16.18
CA GLY A 493 -28.46 -15.06 -17.17
C GLY A 493 -28.03 -14.75 -18.59
N HIS A 494 -26.91 -14.06 -18.77
CA HIS A 494 -26.25 -13.85 -20.06
C HIS A 494 -24.92 -14.61 -20.10
N LEU A 495 -24.43 -14.95 -21.30
CA LEU A 495 -23.14 -15.61 -21.46
C LEU A 495 -22.06 -14.59 -21.87
N PRO A 496 -21.08 -14.25 -21.01
CA PRO A 496 -20.10 -13.21 -21.36
C PRO A 496 -19.21 -13.63 -22.53
N CYS A 497 -19.06 -12.75 -23.53
CA CYS A 497 -18.27 -13.00 -24.73
C CYS A 497 -16.77 -13.15 -24.43
N ALA A 498 -16.27 -12.59 -23.33
CA ALA A 498 -14.86 -12.68 -22.94
C ALA A 498 -14.50 -13.98 -22.17
N THR A 499 -15.40 -14.97 -22.13
CA THR A 499 -15.10 -16.32 -21.60
C THR A 499 -14.63 -17.23 -22.74
N PRO A 500 -13.86 -18.32 -22.48
CA PRO A 500 -13.47 -19.26 -23.54
C PRO A 500 -14.65 -19.84 -24.32
N ARG A 501 -15.78 -20.02 -23.63
CA ARG A 501 -17.04 -20.46 -24.24
C ARG A 501 -17.66 -19.35 -25.09
N GLY A 502 -17.88 -18.17 -24.51
CA GLY A 502 -18.49 -17.04 -25.21
C GLY A 502 -17.68 -16.54 -26.40
N LEU A 503 -16.34 -16.60 -26.36
CA LEU A 503 -15.47 -16.20 -27.47
C LEU A 503 -15.74 -17.01 -28.74
N ARG A 504 -16.14 -18.28 -28.63
CA ARG A 504 -16.48 -19.11 -29.78
C ARG A 504 -17.80 -18.65 -30.40
N ILE A 505 -18.87 -18.57 -29.62
CA ILE A 505 -20.21 -18.16 -30.09
C ILE A 505 -20.17 -16.73 -30.62
N CYS A 506 -19.64 -15.80 -29.82
CA CYS A 506 -19.51 -14.41 -30.21
C CYS A 506 -18.49 -14.21 -31.34
N GLY A 507 -17.69 -15.21 -31.72
CA GLY A 507 -16.78 -15.15 -32.86
C GLY A 507 -17.40 -15.69 -34.15
N GLU A 508 -18.18 -16.78 -34.04
CA GLU A 508 -18.83 -17.51 -35.14
C GLU A 508 -19.98 -16.73 -35.79
N ASP A 509 -20.70 -15.89 -35.02
CA ASP A 509 -21.76 -14.99 -35.53
C ASP A 509 -21.22 -13.74 -36.26
N SER A 510 -19.97 -13.77 -36.75
CA SER A 510 -19.44 -12.74 -37.65
C SER A 510 -19.95 -13.00 -39.08
N PRO A 511 -20.64 -12.06 -39.73
CA PRO A 511 -21.12 -12.22 -41.10
C PRO A 511 -19.99 -12.41 -42.12
#